data_AF-A0AAW9PZ82-F1
#
_entry.id   AF-A0AAW9PZ82-F1
#
_cell.length_a   1.000
_cell.length_b   1.000
_cell.length_c   1.000
_cell.angle_alpha   90.00
_cell.angle_beta   90.00
_cell.angle_gamma   90.00
#
_symmetry.space_group_name_H-M   'P 1'
#
loop_
_entity.id
_entity.type
_entity.pdbx_description
1 polymer ?
#
loop_
_entity_poly.entity_id
_entity_poly.type
_entity_poly.pdbx_seq_one_letter_code
_entity_poly.pdbx_strand_id
1 'polypeptide(L)'
;MLSNLQRLSLEVENRYASDTELQFLDNYFQSFSARVDAYGKIKEAEQQIVEKVQLKMRSQDPSIFVKGKEDLNDKWKRDTILVLRYTAITLLFDDPDLLKEQFLYWFQTIMQAFGAQKACDLTYSVMQDVVKQTLPLSVSNLLCPILEMNRNLLGTTSERF
;
A
#
# COMPACT_ATOMS: atom_id res chain seq x y z
N MET A 1 -0.77 7.57 12.29
CA MET A 1 -0.61 8.73 13.20
C MET A 1 -1.88 9.57 13.30
N LEU A 2 -2.49 9.99 12.19
CA LEU A 2 -3.68 10.85 12.19
C LEU A 2 -4.90 10.20 12.87
N SER A 3 -5.15 8.92 12.58
CA SER A 3 -6.20 8.13 13.24
C SER A 3 -5.95 8.02 14.75
N ASN A 4 -4.69 7.90 15.16
CA ASN A 4 -4.31 7.88 16.57
C ASN A 4 -4.54 9.24 17.26
N LEU A 5 -4.25 10.36 16.59
CA LEU A 5 -4.56 11.70 17.11
C LEU A 5 -6.07 11.90 17.28
N GLN A 6 -6.86 11.48 16.28
CA GLN A 6 -8.31 11.57 16.37
C GLN A 6 -8.84 10.72 17.53
N ARG A 7 -8.37 9.48 17.67
CA ARG A 7 -8.73 8.61 18.79
C ARG A 7 -8.35 9.23 20.15
N LEU A 8 -7.12 9.73 20.27
CA LEU A 8 -6.68 10.40 21.50
C LEU A 8 -7.61 11.55 21.88
N SER A 9 -8.02 12.38 20.91
CA SER A 9 -8.92 13.52 21.15
C SER A 9 -10.27 13.12 21.75
N LEU A 10 -10.77 11.92 21.41
CA LEU A 10 -12.01 11.37 21.94
C LEU A 10 -11.80 10.75 23.33
N GLU A 11 -10.67 10.08 23.56
CA GLU A 11 -10.37 9.37 24.81
C GLU A 11 -10.04 10.30 26.00
N VAL A 12 -9.62 11.54 25.71
CA VAL A 12 -9.19 12.53 26.71
C VAL A 12 -10.19 13.65 26.96
N GLU A 13 -11.44 13.52 26.50
CA GLU A 13 -12.46 14.58 26.42
C GLU A 13 -12.55 15.54 27.63
N ASN A 14 -12.28 15.08 28.86
CA ASN A 14 -12.33 15.89 30.09
C ASN A 14 -11.05 15.83 30.94
N ARG A 15 -9.91 15.44 30.37
CA ARG A 15 -8.64 15.30 31.09
C ARG A 15 -7.44 15.52 30.16
N TYR A 16 -6.25 15.66 30.75
CA TYR A 16 -5.02 15.59 29.98
C TYR A 16 -4.70 14.14 29.62
N ALA A 17 -4.02 13.95 28.49
CA ALA A 17 -3.46 12.67 28.10
C ALA A 17 -2.35 12.25 29.09
N SER A 18 -2.26 10.96 29.38
CA SER A 18 -1.14 10.40 30.15
C SER A 18 0.08 10.14 29.27
N ASP A 19 1.24 9.95 29.89
CA ASP A 19 2.47 9.59 29.17
C ASP A 19 2.30 8.33 28.31
N THR A 20 1.57 7.33 28.82
CA THR A 20 1.28 6.10 28.07
C THR A 20 0.40 6.34 26.85
N GLU A 21 -0.54 7.28 26.92
CA GLU A 21 -1.41 7.64 25.80
C GLU A 21 -0.67 8.49 24.74
N LEU A 22 0.37 9.23 25.16
CA LEU A 22 1.20 10.04 24.27
C LEU A 22 2.36 9.26 23.63
N GLN A 23 2.68 8.06 24.12
CA GLN A 23 3.81 7.24 23.66
C GLN A 23 3.84 7.03 22.13
N PHE A 24 2.69 6.99 21.46
CA PHE A 24 2.67 6.84 20.00
C PHE A 24 3.25 8.06 19.27
N LEU A 25 3.18 9.27 19.85
CA LEU A 25 3.78 10.47 19.30
C LEU A 25 5.30 10.36 19.33
N ASP A 26 5.87 9.92 20.45
CA ASP A 26 7.31 9.72 20.59
C ASP A 26 7.81 8.71 19.56
N ASN A 27 7.14 7.55 19.46
CA ASN A 27 7.47 6.52 18.47
C ASN A 27 7.39 7.07 17.04
N TYR A 28 6.35 7.86 16.75
CA TYR A 28 6.18 8.49 15.45
C TYR A 28 7.31 9.47 15.13
N PHE A 29 7.68 10.37 16.05
CA PHE A 29 8.72 11.37 15.83
C PHE A 29 10.12 10.75 15.70
N GLN A 30 10.42 9.72 16.50
CA GLN A 30 11.70 8.99 16.42
C GLN A 30 11.95 8.38 15.03
N SER A 31 10.88 7.93 14.36
CA SER A 31 10.97 7.26 13.05
C SER A 31 10.61 8.17 11.87
N PHE A 32 10.15 9.41 12.12
CA PHE A 32 9.64 10.31 11.09
C PHE A 32 10.67 10.64 10.00
N SER A 33 11.90 10.98 10.39
CA SER A 33 12.96 11.30 9.43
C SER A 33 13.24 10.14 8.46
N ALA A 34 13.28 8.91 8.97
CA ALA A 34 13.47 7.71 8.15
C ALA A 34 12.30 7.49 7.18
N ARG A 35 11.05 7.76 7.61
CA ARG A 35 9.86 7.64 6.75
C ARG A 35 9.80 8.73 5.67
N VAL A 36 10.27 9.94 5.95
CA VAL A 36 10.41 11.02 4.95
C VAL A 36 11.42 10.65 3.88
N ASP A 37 12.61 10.16 4.28
CA ASP A 37 13.63 9.69 3.34
C ASP A 37 13.14 8.51 2.49
N ALA A 38 12.48 7.53 3.12
CA ALA A 38 11.86 6.41 2.42
C ALA A 38 10.80 6.87 1.41
N TYR A 39 9.92 7.79 1.78
CA TYR A 39 8.93 8.38 0.89
C TYR A 39 9.57 9.03 -0.35
N GLY A 40 10.65 9.81 -0.15
CA GLY A 40 11.41 10.42 -1.24
C GLY A 40 11.96 9.38 -2.22
N LYS A 41 12.61 8.34 -1.70
CA LYS A 41 13.18 7.25 -2.51
C LYS A 41 12.12 6.47 -3.29
N ILE A 42 10.94 6.23 -2.69
CA ILE A 42 9.82 5.58 -3.37
C ILE A 42 9.30 6.46 -4.52
N LYS A 43 9.16 7.77 -4.28
CA LYS A 43 8.73 8.73 -5.31
C LYS A 43 9.69 8.76 -6.49
N GLU A 44 11.00 8.76 -6.25
CA GLU A 44 12.03 8.74 -7.30
C GLU A 44 12.02 7.43 -8.10
N ALA A 45 11.76 6.30 -7.44
CA ALA A 45 11.74 4.98 -8.06
C ALA A 45 10.38 4.55 -8.62
N GLU A 46 9.31 5.37 -8.50
CA GLU A 46 7.92 5.01 -8.82
C GLU A 46 7.79 4.37 -10.22
N GLN A 47 8.29 5.07 -11.24
CA GLN A 47 8.20 4.61 -12.62
C GLN A 47 8.97 3.30 -12.83
N GLN A 48 10.19 3.22 -12.30
CA GLN A 48 11.04 2.05 -12.42
C GLN A 48 10.41 0.81 -11.76
N ILE A 49 9.80 0.99 -10.59
CA ILE A 49 9.12 -0.09 -9.87
C ILE A 49 7.96 -0.61 -10.71
N VAL A 50 7.06 0.28 -11.16
CA VAL A 50 5.86 -0.12 -11.91
C VAL A 50 6.23 -0.83 -13.22
N GLU A 51 7.24 -0.33 -13.94
CA GLU A 51 7.71 -0.96 -15.18
C GLU A 51 8.32 -2.34 -14.95
N LYS A 52 9.17 -2.50 -13.93
CA LYS A 52 9.74 -3.80 -13.56
C LYS A 52 8.68 -4.79 -13.12
N VAL A 53 7.67 -4.34 -12.36
CA VAL A 53 6.53 -5.17 -11.97
C VAL A 53 5.78 -5.63 -13.20
N GLN A 54 5.46 -4.73 -14.13
CA GLN A 54 4.73 -5.07 -15.34
C GLN A 54 5.47 -6.12 -16.17
N LEU A 55 6.78 -5.93 -16.38
CA LEU A 55 7.62 -6.87 -17.11
C LEU A 55 7.64 -8.25 -16.43
N LYS A 56 7.83 -8.28 -15.11
CA LYS A 56 7.88 -9.54 -14.35
C LYS A 56 6.52 -10.24 -14.34
N MET A 57 5.41 -9.51 -14.24
CA MET A 57 4.06 -10.07 -14.37
C MET A 57 3.83 -10.72 -15.74
N ARG A 58 4.16 -10.03 -16.84
CA ARG A 58 4.02 -10.60 -18.20
C ARG A 58 4.90 -11.84 -18.41
N SER A 59 6.07 -11.88 -17.79
CA SER A 59 6.95 -13.06 -17.90
C SER A 59 6.36 -14.29 -17.20
N GLN A 60 5.52 -14.09 -16.18
CA GLN A 60 4.85 -15.18 -15.45
C GLN A 60 3.51 -15.57 -16.09
N ASP A 61 2.77 -14.59 -16.58
CA ASP A 61 1.51 -14.79 -17.30
C ASP A 61 1.39 -13.77 -18.44
N PRO A 62 1.68 -14.16 -19.69
CA PRO A 62 1.58 -13.28 -20.86
C PRO A 62 0.17 -12.73 -21.10
N SER A 63 -0.86 -13.41 -20.59
CA SER A 63 -2.27 -13.05 -20.75
C SER A 63 -2.84 -12.25 -19.59
N ILE A 64 -2.04 -11.93 -18.56
CA ILE A 64 -2.51 -11.32 -17.30
C ILE A 64 -3.25 -9.98 -17.50
N PHE A 65 -2.92 -9.24 -18.55
CA PHE A 65 -3.54 -7.95 -18.88
C PHE A 65 -4.60 -8.06 -19.98
N VAL A 66 -4.96 -9.26 -20.41
CA VAL A 66 -5.96 -9.48 -21.48
C VAL A 66 -7.23 -10.03 -20.86
N LYS A 67 -8.34 -9.29 -21.02
CA LYS A 67 -9.67 -9.75 -20.60
C LYS A 67 -10.61 -9.77 -21.80
N GLY A 68 -10.78 -10.94 -22.40
CA GLY A 68 -11.54 -11.08 -23.66
C GLY A 68 -10.84 -10.34 -24.80
N LYS A 69 -11.46 -9.27 -25.31
CA LYS A 69 -10.88 -8.41 -26.36
C LYS A 69 -10.23 -7.12 -25.83
N GLU A 70 -10.29 -6.91 -24.52
CA GLU A 70 -9.81 -5.68 -23.88
C GLU A 70 -8.36 -5.84 -23.38
N ASP A 71 -7.51 -4.87 -23.70
CA ASP A 71 -6.19 -4.72 -23.08
C ASP A 71 -6.31 -3.81 -21.85
N LEU A 72 -5.95 -4.37 -20.69
CA LEU A 72 -6.03 -3.72 -19.39
C LEU A 72 -4.72 -3.02 -18.99
N ASN A 73 -3.69 -2.99 -19.84
CA ASN A 73 -2.37 -2.44 -19.49
C ASN A 73 -2.40 -1.02 -18.92
N ASP A 74 -3.03 -0.09 -19.63
CA ASP A 74 -3.03 1.31 -19.22
C ASP A 74 -3.89 1.53 -17.97
N LYS A 75 -4.94 0.72 -17.79
CA LYS A 75 -5.77 0.72 -16.58
C LYS A 75 -4.94 0.22 -15.40
N TRP A 76 -4.34 -0.97 -15.53
CA TRP A 76 -3.48 -1.56 -14.53
C TRP A 76 -2.33 -0.64 -14.13
N LYS A 77 -1.65 0.00 -15.11
CA LYS A 77 -0.52 0.90 -14.82
C LYS A 77 -0.97 2.10 -13.99
N ARG A 78 -2.09 2.73 -14.34
CA ARG A 78 -2.65 3.86 -13.59
C ARG A 78 -3.06 3.46 -12.17
N ASP A 79 -3.78 2.35 -12.04
CA ASP A 79 -4.23 1.84 -10.75
C ASP A 79 -3.05 1.45 -9.85
N THR A 80 -2.03 0.82 -10.43
CA THR A 80 -0.81 0.40 -9.71
C THR A 80 -0.01 1.61 -9.21
N ILE A 81 0.13 2.65 -10.02
CA ILE A 81 0.76 3.92 -9.60
C ILE A 81 -0.05 4.56 -8.46
N LEU A 82 -1.38 4.59 -8.59
CA LEU A 82 -2.25 5.15 -7.56
C LEU A 82 -2.07 4.41 -6.23
N VAL A 83 -2.14 3.08 -6.24
CA VAL A 83 -1.95 2.26 -5.04
C VAL A 83 -0.55 2.48 -4.45
N LEU A 84 0.50 2.56 -5.27
CA LEU A 84 1.87 2.77 -4.78
C LEU A 84 1.99 4.13 -4.07
N ARG A 85 1.36 5.18 -4.60
CA ARG A 85 1.34 6.51 -3.96
C ARG A 85 0.61 6.48 -2.62
N TYR A 86 -0.56 5.86 -2.55
CA TYR A 86 -1.28 5.69 -1.28
C TYR A 86 -0.45 4.89 -0.27
N THR A 87 0.22 3.83 -0.71
CA THR A 87 1.12 3.02 0.13
C THR A 87 2.28 3.86 0.66
N ALA A 88 2.89 4.72 -0.16
CA ALA A 88 3.95 5.62 0.26
C ALA A 88 3.45 6.70 1.25
N ILE A 89 2.25 7.24 1.05
CA ILE A 89 1.62 8.20 1.98
C ILE A 89 1.35 7.52 3.34
N THR A 90 0.85 6.29 3.33
CA THR A 90 0.65 5.49 4.54
C THR A 90 1.95 5.24 5.30
N LEU A 91 3.03 4.95 4.56
CA LEU A 91 4.37 4.86 5.14
C LEU A 91 4.75 6.19 5.80
N LEU A 92 4.54 7.33 5.13
CA LEU A 92 4.89 8.64 5.70
C LEU A 92 4.14 8.93 7.01
N PHE A 93 2.82 8.73 7.01
CA PHE A 93 1.94 9.02 8.14
C PHE A 93 1.89 7.92 9.20
N ASP A 94 2.49 6.76 8.95
CA ASP A 94 2.43 5.60 9.84
C ASP A 94 0.99 5.30 10.27
N ASP A 95 0.11 5.21 9.27
CA ASP A 95 -1.34 5.12 9.48
C ASP A 95 -2.01 4.11 8.54
N PRO A 96 -1.84 2.80 8.80
CA PRO A 96 -2.42 1.77 7.97
C PRO A 96 -3.95 1.74 8.04
N ASP A 97 -4.57 2.23 9.11
CA ASP A 97 -6.02 2.26 9.23
C ASP A 97 -6.63 3.33 8.31
N LEU A 98 -5.99 4.50 8.21
CA LEU A 98 -6.36 5.52 7.24
C LEU A 98 -6.33 5.00 5.80
N LEU A 99 -5.32 4.18 5.46
CA LEU A 99 -5.22 3.56 4.14
C LEU A 99 -6.41 2.64 3.84
N LYS A 100 -6.81 1.82 4.82
CA LYS A 100 -7.93 0.90 4.68
C LYS A 100 -9.23 1.66 4.45
N GLU A 101 -9.51 2.60 5.35
CA GLU A 101 -10.77 3.35 5.38
C GLU A 101 -10.93 4.26 4.17
N GLN A 102 -9.88 4.98 3.77
CA GLN A 102 -9.99 5.97 2.70
C GLN A 102 -9.81 5.38 1.30
N PHE A 103 -9.18 4.21 1.18
CA PHE A 103 -8.80 3.69 -0.12
C PHE A 103 -9.08 2.19 -0.29
N LEU A 104 -8.49 1.31 0.53
CA LEU A 104 -8.49 -0.13 0.21
C LEU A 104 -9.87 -0.76 0.24
N TYR A 105 -10.77 -0.40 1.15
CA TYR A 105 -12.12 -0.99 1.18
C TYR A 105 -12.95 -0.62 -0.06
N TRP A 106 -12.87 0.65 -0.48
CA TRP A 106 -13.50 1.09 -1.72
C TRP A 106 -12.87 0.39 -2.94
N PHE A 107 -11.54 0.36 -3.00
CA PHE A 107 -10.82 -0.24 -4.13
C PHE A 107 -11.04 -1.76 -4.21
N GLN A 108 -11.14 -2.45 -3.06
CA GLN A 108 -11.50 -3.87 -2.99
C GLN A 108 -12.86 -4.13 -3.66
N THR A 109 -13.86 -3.28 -3.40
CA THR A 109 -15.18 -3.41 -4.02
C THR A 109 -15.09 -3.34 -5.55
N ILE A 110 -14.26 -2.44 -6.07
CA ILE A 110 -14.01 -2.32 -7.52
C ILE A 110 -13.30 -3.58 -8.04
N MET A 111 -12.19 -3.99 -7.42
CA MET A 111 -11.42 -5.17 -7.85
C MET A 111 -12.29 -6.43 -7.84
N GLN A 112 -13.18 -6.57 -6.86
CA GLN A 112 -14.13 -7.67 -6.79
C GLN A 112 -15.16 -7.63 -7.92
N ALA A 113 -15.72 -6.47 -8.23
CA ALA A 113 -16.67 -6.32 -9.34
C ALA A 113 -16.05 -6.70 -10.70
N PHE A 114 -14.76 -6.46 -10.88
CA PHE A 114 -14.02 -6.83 -12.09
C PHE A 114 -13.36 -8.22 -12.04
N GLY A 115 -13.46 -8.96 -10.94
CA GLY A 115 -12.82 -10.28 -10.80
C GLY A 115 -11.29 -10.22 -10.88
N ALA A 116 -10.69 -9.13 -10.39
CA ALA A 116 -9.26 -8.83 -10.54
C ALA A 116 -8.37 -9.44 -9.44
N GLN A 117 -8.92 -10.22 -8.50
CA GLN A 117 -8.22 -10.67 -7.29
C GLN A 117 -6.93 -11.44 -7.62
N LYS A 118 -6.97 -12.36 -8.58
CA LYS A 118 -5.77 -13.10 -9.01
C LYS A 118 -4.68 -12.17 -9.56
N ALA A 119 -5.08 -11.15 -10.34
CA ALA A 119 -4.14 -10.17 -10.88
C ALA A 119 -3.59 -9.27 -9.76
N CYS A 120 -4.42 -8.89 -8.78
CA CYS A 120 -3.99 -8.15 -7.60
C CYS A 120 -2.99 -8.95 -6.75
N ASP A 121 -3.29 -10.21 -6.44
CA ASP A 121 -2.40 -11.11 -5.69
C ASP A 121 -1.02 -11.20 -6.35
N LEU A 122 -1.00 -11.47 -7.65
CA LEU A 122 0.23 -11.52 -8.43
C LEU A 122 0.95 -10.17 -8.46
N THR A 123 0.22 -9.07 -8.66
CA THR A 123 0.78 -7.71 -8.70
C THR A 123 1.55 -7.40 -7.42
N TYR A 124 0.93 -7.59 -6.25
CA TYR A 124 1.55 -7.21 -4.99
C TYR A 124 2.63 -8.20 -4.53
N SER A 125 2.50 -9.48 -4.87
CA SER A 125 3.58 -10.46 -4.67
C SER A 125 4.82 -10.09 -5.47
N VAL A 126 4.65 -9.83 -6.78
CA VAL A 126 5.75 -9.41 -7.67
C VAL A 126 6.32 -8.05 -7.25
N MET A 127 5.46 -7.12 -6.83
CA MET A 127 5.89 -5.78 -6.40
C MET A 127 6.79 -5.83 -5.16
N GLN A 128 6.51 -6.71 -4.19
CA GLN A 128 7.39 -6.86 -3.03
C GLN A 128 8.79 -7.33 -3.43
N ASP A 129 8.92 -8.25 -4.37
CA ASP A 129 10.22 -8.67 -4.90
C ASP A 129 10.93 -7.52 -5.61
N VAL A 130 10.22 -6.80 -6.47
CA VAL A 130 10.78 -5.68 -7.24
C VAL A 130 11.25 -4.55 -6.31
N VAL A 131 10.48 -4.25 -5.26
CA VAL A 131 10.83 -3.29 -4.22
C VAL A 131 12.12 -3.70 -3.53
N LYS A 132 12.23 -4.95 -3.07
CA LYS A 132 13.45 -5.47 -2.42
C LYS A 132 14.69 -5.42 -3.32
N GLN A 133 14.51 -5.51 -4.64
CA GLN A 133 15.60 -5.44 -5.62
C GLN A 133 15.94 -4.01 -6.05
N THR A 134 15.01 -3.06 -5.91
CA THR A 134 15.16 -1.70 -6.46
C THR A 134 15.46 -0.67 -5.37
N LEU A 135 14.90 -0.85 -4.18
CA LEU A 135 15.04 0.09 -3.07
C LEU A 135 16.02 -0.44 -2.01
N PRO A 136 16.67 0.45 -1.24
CA PRO A 136 17.48 0.04 -0.10
C PRO A 136 16.68 -0.83 0.88
N LEU A 137 17.36 -1.74 1.59
CA LEU A 137 16.73 -2.65 2.53
C LEU A 137 15.92 -1.92 3.61
N SER A 138 16.41 -0.79 4.11
CA SER A 138 15.70 0.04 5.10
C SER A 138 14.35 0.55 4.59
N VAL A 139 14.27 0.94 3.32
CA VAL A 139 13.02 1.41 2.68
C VAL A 139 12.10 0.23 2.39
N SER A 140 12.65 -0.86 1.86
CA SER A 140 11.90 -2.07 1.56
C SER A 140 11.23 -2.67 2.80
N ASN A 141 11.93 -2.68 3.95
CA ASN A 141 11.38 -3.16 5.21
C ASN A 141 10.19 -2.33 5.71
N LEU A 142 10.13 -1.04 5.40
CA LEU A 142 9.00 -0.18 5.73
C LEU A 142 7.83 -0.36 4.75
N LEU A 143 8.12 -0.54 3.46
CA LEU A 143 7.11 -0.57 2.41
C LEU A 143 6.43 -1.95 2.26
N CYS A 144 7.18 -3.04 2.34
CA CYS A 144 6.67 -4.39 2.10
C CYS A 144 5.49 -4.78 3.01
N PRO A 145 5.47 -4.48 4.33
CA PRO A 145 4.31 -4.79 5.17
C PRO A 145 3.01 -4.14 4.70
N ILE A 146 3.09 -2.90 4.17
CA ILE A 146 1.92 -2.19 3.64
C ILE A 146 1.47 -2.82 2.31
N LEU A 147 2.43 -3.23 1.45
CA LEU A 147 2.12 -3.95 0.22
C LEU A 147 1.48 -5.33 0.48
N GLU A 148 1.92 -6.03 1.52
CA GLU A 148 1.30 -7.30 1.94
C GLU A 148 -0.12 -7.07 2.47
N MET A 149 -0.38 -5.97 3.16
CA MET A 149 -1.74 -5.58 3.54
C MET A 149 -2.62 -5.32 2.30
N ASN A 150 -2.11 -4.60 1.29
CA ASN A 150 -2.82 -4.39 0.03
C ASN A 150 -3.13 -5.73 -0.65
N ARG A 151 -2.15 -6.64 -0.68
CA ARG A 151 -2.30 -7.99 -1.22
C ARG A 151 -3.39 -8.77 -0.51
N ASN A 152 -3.40 -8.77 0.82
CA ASN A 152 -4.38 -9.51 1.61
C ASN A 152 -5.80 -8.98 1.42
N LEU A 153 -5.97 -7.66 1.26
CA LEU A 153 -7.29 -7.08 1.04
C LEU A 153 -7.77 -7.20 -0.41
N LEU A 154 -6.89 -7.03 -1.39
CA LEU A 154 -7.28 -6.95 -2.81
C LEU A 154 -7.15 -8.29 -3.55
N GLY A 155 -6.26 -9.16 -3.09
CA GLY A 155 -5.94 -10.45 -3.70
C GLY A 155 -6.76 -11.63 -3.17
N THR A 156 -7.48 -11.47 -2.06
CA THR A 156 -8.33 -12.52 -1.52
C THR A 156 -9.70 -12.56 -2.22
N THR A 157 -10.07 -13.74 -2.70
CA THR A 157 -11.44 -14.01 -3.12
C THR A 157 -12.26 -14.18 -1.85
N SER A 158 -13.19 -13.26 -1.56
CA SER A 158 -14.15 -13.50 -0.49
C SER A 158 -14.97 -14.73 -0.88
N GLU A 159 -14.82 -15.84 -0.14
CA GLU A 159 -15.78 -16.93 -0.18
C GLU A 159 -17.13 -16.33 0.21
N ARG A 160 -18.03 -16.17 -0.76
CA ARG A 160 -19.40 -15.77 -0.48
C ARG A 160 -20.06 -16.96 0.22
N PHE A 161 -20.43 -16.77 1.49
CA PHE A 161 -21.44 -17.58 2.17
C PHE A 161 -22.80 -17.42 1.49
#